data_AF-A0A2P4QXH6-F1
#
_entry.id   AF-A0A2P4QXH6-F1
#
_cell.length_a   1.000
_cell.length_b   1.000
_cell.length_c   1.000
_cell.angle_alpha   90.00
_cell.angle_beta   90.00
_cell.angle_gamma   90.00
#
_symmetry.space_group_name_H-M   'P 1'
#
loop_
_entity.id
_entity.type
_entity.pdbx_description
1 polymer ?
#
loop_
_entity_poly.entity_id
_entity_poly.type
_entity_poly.pdbx_seq_one_letter_code
_entity_poly.pdbx_strand_id
1 'polypeptide(L)'
;MHTDFYESKLKRKKIQFLIEEIPTIEHIKKSCFSIFKDRFCPICNIEKEEFNHVWTCNQRSEDNFILIQQIKQILIDSINDHIENQALYVEDIDLPDLPYIWDNSIREDFFTSIDIIKGIIPLSLCKFINGKLKNYKKTKEILYNFRKISFNLIRDFWNERCSVYHEINIALGITKNVLKEQYGKEKCITTKKPPTDKKYNDTEGLVNYIRYGGKIIDYYNCCVP
;
A
#
# COMPACT_ATOMS: atom_id res chain seq x y z
N MET A 1 23.89 21.84 1.33
CA MET A 1 22.51 21.31 1.24
C MET A 1 22.62 19.79 1.10
N HIS A 2 22.53 19.04 2.20
CA HIS A 2 22.63 17.57 2.17
C HIS A 2 21.27 16.99 1.77
N THR A 3 21.16 16.51 0.54
CA THR A 3 20.05 15.64 0.14
C THR A 3 20.31 14.25 0.71
N ASP A 4 19.69 13.98 1.85
CA ASP A 4 19.56 12.65 2.40
C ASP A 4 18.70 11.76 1.45
N PHE A 5 19.18 10.55 1.14
CA PHE A 5 18.47 9.58 0.28
C PHE A 5 17.18 9.02 0.91
N TYR A 6 16.90 9.31 2.19
CA TYR A 6 15.72 8.88 2.93
C TYR A 6 14.44 9.33 2.27
N GLU A 7 14.32 10.61 1.91
CA GLU A 7 13.12 11.14 1.25
C GLU A 7 12.87 10.45 -0.10
N SER A 8 13.95 10.19 -0.86
CA SER A 8 13.87 9.42 -2.11
C SER A 8 13.41 7.98 -1.87
N LYS A 9 13.93 7.32 -0.82
CA LYS A 9 13.53 5.95 -0.44
C LYS A 9 12.08 5.90 0.04
N LEU A 10 11.64 6.91 0.78
CA LEU A 10 10.28 7.05 1.28
C LEU A 10 9.29 7.25 0.13
N LYS A 11 9.62 8.16 -0.80
CA LYS A 11 8.84 8.40 -2.02
C LYS A 11 8.71 7.12 -2.85
N ARG A 12 9.82 6.40 -3.07
CA ARG A 12 9.79 5.12 -3.78
C ARG A 12 8.88 4.11 -3.09
N LYS A 13 8.97 3.95 -1.77
CA LYS A 13 8.08 3.03 -1.04
C LYS A 13 6.60 3.43 -1.20
N LYS A 14 6.26 4.71 -1.04
CA LYS A 14 4.88 5.19 -1.23
C LYS A 14 4.34 4.84 -2.63
N ILE A 15 5.17 4.97 -3.67
CA ILE A 15 4.81 4.57 -5.03
C ILE A 15 4.59 3.05 -5.12
N GLN A 16 5.49 2.24 -4.56
CA GLN A 16 5.34 0.78 -4.55
C GLN A 16 4.05 0.31 -3.87
N PHE A 17 3.64 0.98 -2.79
CA PHE A 17 2.35 0.72 -2.15
C PHE A 17 1.19 1.10 -3.06
N LEU A 18 1.22 2.28 -3.67
CA LEU A 18 0.17 2.78 -4.56
C LEU A 18 -0.07 1.86 -5.76
N ILE A 19 1.00 1.30 -6.34
CA ILE A 19 0.94 0.40 -7.51
C ILE A 19 0.95 -1.08 -7.14
N GLU A 20 0.91 -1.41 -5.85
CA GLU A 20 0.87 -2.79 -5.33
C GLU A 20 2.11 -3.66 -5.66
N GLU A 21 3.26 -3.05 -5.94
CA GLU A 21 4.52 -3.73 -6.30
C GLU A 21 5.54 -3.70 -5.14
N ILE A 22 5.06 -3.91 -3.90
CA ILE A 22 5.94 -4.22 -2.75
C ILE A 22 6.46 -5.67 -2.89
N PRO A 23 7.62 -6.03 -2.30
CA PRO A 23 8.21 -7.35 -2.50
C PRO A 23 7.52 -8.44 -1.66
N THR A 24 6.27 -8.75 -1.99
CA THR A 24 5.55 -9.94 -1.51
C THR A 24 6.15 -11.22 -2.11
N ILE A 25 5.80 -12.39 -1.58
CA ILE A 25 6.28 -13.67 -2.14
C ILE A 25 5.92 -13.79 -3.62
N GLU A 26 4.69 -13.48 -4.03
CA GLU A 26 4.28 -13.53 -5.44
C GLU A 26 5.05 -12.51 -6.31
N HIS A 27 5.43 -11.36 -5.76
CA HIS A 27 6.30 -10.42 -6.47
C HIS A 27 7.73 -10.96 -6.61
N ILE A 28 8.30 -11.54 -5.54
CA ILE A 28 9.67 -12.09 -5.54
C ILE A 28 9.78 -13.29 -6.48
N LYS A 29 8.73 -14.11 -6.62
CA LYS A 29 8.67 -15.21 -7.60
C LYS A 29 8.95 -14.76 -9.03
N LYS A 30 8.62 -13.51 -9.40
CA LYS A 30 8.88 -12.96 -10.74
C LYS A 30 10.38 -12.95 -11.07
N SER A 31 11.24 -12.76 -10.07
CA SER A 31 12.69 -12.65 -10.25
C SER A 31 13.46 -13.87 -9.76
N CYS A 32 12.96 -14.59 -8.75
CA CYS A 32 13.64 -15.75 -8.14
C CYS A 32 12.70 -16.96 -8.07
N PHE A 33 12.11 -17.35 -9.19
CA PHE A 33 11.07 -18.39 -9.23
C PHE A 33 11.53 -19.73 -8.66
N SER A 34 12.72 -20.21 -9.04
CA SER A 34 13.27 -21.51 -8.61
C SER A 34 13.30 -21.70 -7.10
N ILE A 35 13.61 -20.63 -6.36
CA ILE A 35 13.70 -20.63 -4.89
C ILE A 35 12.31 -20.54 -4.25
N PHE A 36 11.42 -19.73 -4.82
CA PHE A 36 10.18 -19.34 -4.15
C PHE A 36 8.93 -20.01 -4.69
N LYS A 37 8.99 -20.80 -5.77
CA LYS A 37 7.82 -21.38 -6.48
C LYS A 37 6.73 -21.97 -5.56
N ASP A 38 7.15 -22.73 -4.55
CA ASP A 38 6.25 -23.45 -3.63
C ASP A 38 6.01 -22.69 -2.32
N ARG A 39 6.43 -21.42 -2.25
CA ARG A 39 6.32 -20.60 -1.03
C ARG A 39 4.99 -19.87 -0.99
N PHE A 40 4.41 -19.88 0.21
CA PHE A 40 3.21 -19.15 0.59
C PHE A 40 3.57 -17.96 1.48
N CYS A 41 2.54 -17.25 1.95
CA CYS A 41 2.68 -16.18 2.93
C CYS A 41 3.60 -16.58 4.10
N PRO A 42 4.62 -15.75 4.44
CA PRO A 42 5.50 -16.04 5.57
C PRO A 42 4.79 -16.12 6.91
N ILE A 43 3.60 -15.53 7.02
CA ILE A 43 2.85 -15.45 8.28
C ILE A 43 1.91 -16.65 8.43
N CYS A 44 1.02 -16.89 7.46
CA CYS A 44 0.06 -18.00 7.56
C CYS A 44 0.56 -19.31 6.96
N ASN A 45 1.52 -19.26 6.04
CA ASN A 45 2.03 -20.40 5.27
C ASN A 45 0.93 -21.24 4.56
N ILE A 46 -0.23 -20.63 4.28
CA ILE A 46 -1.40 -21.30 3.68
C ILE A 46 -1.73 -20.67 2.32
N GLU A 47 -1.89 -19.35 2.28
CA GLU A 47 -2.32 -18.64 1.06
C GLU A 47 -1.14 -17.99 0.34
N LYS A 48 -1.33 -17.73 -0.97
CA LYS A 48 -0.38 -16.95 -1.76
C LYS A 48 -0.34 -15.53 -1.22
N GLU A 49 0.86 -15.01 -1.04
CA GLU A 49 1.01 -13.63 -0.58
C GLU A 49 1.11 -12.67 -1.75
N GLU A 50 -0.06 -12.19 -2.14
CA GLU A 50 -0.23 -11.01 -2.98
C GLU A 50 -0.35 -9.74 -2.12
N PHE A 51 -0.38 -8.55 -2.73
CA PHE A 51 -0.42 -7.28 -2.00
C PHE A 51 -1.55 -7.25 -0.96
N ASN A 52 -2.77 -7.60 -1.36
CA ASN A 52 -3.92 -7.55 -0.45
C ASN A 52 -3.80 -8.56 0.71
N HIS A 53 -3.25 -9.76 0.46
CA HIS A 53 -3.11 -10.80 1.49
C HIS A 53 -2.20 -10.35 2.64
N VAL A 54 -1.20 -9.50 2.38
CA VAL A 54 -0.35 -8.92 3.44
C VAL A 54 -1.19 -8.25 4.52
N TRP A 55 -2.25 -7.56 4.12
CA TRP A 55 -3.13 -6.75 4.98
C TRP A 55 -4.41 -7.47 5.37
N THR A 56 -4.71 -8.62 4.77
CA THR A 56 -5.94 -9.41 5.02
C THR A 56 -5.64 -10.81 5.54
N CYS A 57 -4.37 -11.13 5.80
CA CYS A 57 -3.95 -12.42 6.33
C CYS A 57 -4.69 -12.74 7.64
N ASN A 58 -5.41 -13.86 7.65
CA ASN A 58 -6.22 -14.28 8.82
C ASN A 58 -5.39 -14.45 10.10
N GLN A 59 -4.14 -14.91 9.99
CA GLN A 59 -3.24 -15.05 11.14
C GLN A 59 -2.79 -13.70 11.73
N ARG A 60 -3.09 -12.58 11.05
CA ARG A 60 -2.84 -11.22 11.52
C ARG A 60 -4.14 -10.42 11.67
N SER A 61 -5.30 -11.08 11.77
CA SER A 61 -6.59 -10.37 11.80
C SER A 61 -6.68 -9.35 12.94
N GLU A 62 -6.14 -9.70 14.12
CA GLU A 62 -6.10 -8.81 15.28
C GLU A 62 -5.14 -7.63 15.06
N ASP A 63 -3.90 -7.88 14.61
CA ASP A 63 -2.95 -6.82 14.27
C ASP A 63 -3.51 -5.86 13.21
N ASN A 64 -4.17 -6.39 12.18
CA ASN A 64 -4.80 -5.61 11.12
C ASN A 64 -5.92 -4.73 11.66
N PHE A 65 -6.76 -5.28 12.53
CA PHE A 65 -7.82 -4.52 13.19
C PHE A 65 -7.21 -3.37 14.00
N ILE A 66 -6.20 -3.65 14.83
CA ILE A 66 -5.49 -2.63 15.63
C ILE A 66 -4.88 -1.56 14.74
N LEU A 67 -4.18 -1.93 13.65
CA LEU A 67 -3.57 -0.99 12.70
C LEU A 67 -4.63 -0.02 12.13
N ILE A 68 -5.77 -0.55 11.69
CA ILE A 68 -6.83 0.26 11.10
C ILE A 68 -7.43 1.21 12.14
N GLN A 69 -7.69 0.73 13.36
CA GLN A 69 -8.20 1.57 14.45
C GLN A 69 -7.21 2.69 14.81
N GLN A 70 -5.90 2.40 14.86
CA GLN A 70 -4.89 3.42 15.08
C GLN A 70 -4.85 4.47 13.98
N ILE A 71 -4.92 4.06 12.72
CA ILE A 71 -4.98 4.99 11.58
C ILE A 71 -6.24 5.88 11.68
N LYS A 72 -7.38 5.29 12.01
CA LYS A 72 -8.63 6.02 12.21
C LYS A 72 -8.53 7.05 13.35
N GLN A 73 -7.97 6.64 14.49
CA GLN A 73 -7.78 7.50 15.65
C GLN A 73 -6.84 8.68 15.34
N ILE A 74 -5.73 8.45 14.62
CA ILE A 74 -4.83 9.52 14.18
C ILE A 74 -5.57 10.59 13.40
N LEU A 75 -6.51 10.19 12.53
CA LEU A 75 -7.29 11.16 11.75
C LEU A 75 -8.17 12.00 12.67
N ILE A 76 -8.88 11.35 13.59
CA ILE A 76 -9.79 12.02 14.54
C ILE A 76 -9.02 12.99 15.41
N ASP A 77 -7.92 12.53 16.02
CA ASP A 77 -7.04 13.35 16.84
C ASP A 77 -6.51 14.54 16.04
N SER A 78 -6.05 14.31 14.81
CA SER A 78 -5.54 15.38 13.94
C SER A 78 -6.61 16.42 13.60
N ILE A 79 -7.90 16.04 13.55
CA ILE A 79 -8.99 17.01 13.34
C ILE A 79 -9.27 17.77 14.63
N ASN A 80 -9.39 17.05 15.75
CA ASN A 80 -9.75 17.61 17.05
C ASN A 80 -8.68 18.54 17.62
N ASP A 81 -7.40 18.31 17.31
CA ASP A 81 -6.28 19.21 17.64
C ASP A 81 -6.46 20.63 17.07
N HIS A 82 -7.34 20.81 16.08
CA HIS A 82 -7.66 22.10 15.47
C HIS A 82 -9.04 22.65 15.86
N ILE A 83 -9.74 22.00 16.79
CA ILE A 83 -11.05 22.42 17.30
C ILE A 83 -10.85 22.91 18.74
N GLU A 84 -11.17 24.18 19.02
CA GLU A 84 -10.99 24.75 20.37
C GLU A 84 -12.09 24.30 21.35
N ASN A 85 -13.32 24.13 20.85
CA ASN A 85 -14.47 23.75 21.67
C ASN A 85 -14.65 22.22 21.66
N GLN A 86 -14.40 21.58 22.81
CA GLN A 86 -14.56 20.13 23.00
C GLN A 86 -15.95 19.60 22.66
N ALA A 87 -17.01 20.40 22.81
CA ALA A 87 -18.36 20.01 22.44
C ALA A 87 -18.57 19.83 20.91
N LEU A 88 -17.59 20.23 20.10
CA LEU A 88 -17.60 20.09 18.63
C LEU A 88 -16.60 19.03 18.13
N TYR A 89 -16.01 18.25 19.04
CA TYR A 89 -15.08 17.20 18.67
C TYR A 89 -15.75 16.19 17.74
N VAL A 90 -14.97 15.74 16.76
CA VAL A 90 -15.32 14.65 15.87
C VAL A 90 -15.13 13.35 16.63
N GLU A 91 -16.17 12.52 16.61
CA GLU A 91 -16.11 11.14 17.07
C GLU A 91 -16.15 10.17 15.88
N ASP A 92 -15.99 8.89 16.17
CA ASP A 92 -16.08 7.82 15.17
C ASP A 92 -17.39 7.85 14.36
N ILE A 93 -18.50 8.20 15.03
CA ILE A 93 -19.84 8.28 14.45
C ILE A 93 -20.03 9.48 13.51
N ASP A 94 -19.18 10.52 13.63
CA ASP A 94 -19.23 11.72 12.79
C ASP A 94 -18.59 11.52 11.42
N LEU A 95 -17.68 10.54 11.28
CA LEU A 95 -16.96 10.33 10.04
C LEU A 95 -17.94 10.04 8.89
N PRO A 96 -17.68 10.56 7.68
CA PRO A 96 -18.60 10.42 6.57
C PRO A 96 -18.92 8.96 6.32
N ASP A 97 -20.17 8.69 5.91
CA ASP A 97 -20.72 7.36 5.60
C ASP A 97 -20.01 6.74 4.39
N LEU A 98 -18.78 6.32 4.64
CA LEU A 98 -17.97 5.44 3.82
C LEU A 98 -17.90 4.15 4.61
N PRO A 99 -18.97 3.35 4.62
CA PRO A 99 -19.15 2.26 5.57
C PRO A 99 -17.99 1.28 5.57
N TYR A 100 -17.28 1.19 4.43
CA TYR A 100 -16.20 0.24 4.21
C TYR A 100 -14.79 0.83 4.29
N ILE A 101 -14.59 2.15 4.44
CA ILE A 101 -13.24 2.75 4.42
C ILE A 101 -12.35 2.23 5.55
N TRP A 102 -12.96 1.82 6.66
CA TRP A 102 -12.28 1.22 7.81
C TRP A 102 -12.40 -0.31 7.83
N ASP A 103 -12.99 -0.92 6.80
CA ASP A 103 -13.09 -2.37 6.71
C ASP A 103 -11.81 -2.95 6.11
N ASN A 104 -11.36 -4.05 6.70
CA ASN A 104 -10.31 -4.89 6.14
C ASN A 104 -10.88 -5.87 5.10
N SER A 105 -11.54 -5.34 4.07
CA SER A 105 -12.12 -6.13 2.98
C SER A 105 -11.58 -5.68 1.63
N ILE A 106 -11.54 -6.58 0.67
CA ILE A 106 -11.16 -6.27 -0.72
C ILE A 106 -12.46 -6.03 -1.47
N ARG A 107 -12.69 -4.79 -1.92
CA ARG A 107 -13.88 -4.41 -2.70
C ARG A 107 -13.46 -3.56 -3.88
N GLU A 108 -14.10 -3.77 -5.02
CA GLU A 108 -13.80 -3.02 -6.25
C GLU A 108 -14.66 -1.76 -6.40
N ASP A 109 -15.85 -1.76 -5.78
CA ASP A 109 -16.86 -0.71 -5.92
C ASP A 109 -16.82 0.33 -4.80
N PHE A 110 -16.06 0.04 -3.73
CA PHE A 110 -16.01 0.87 -2.54
C PHE A 110 -14.59 1.09 -2.07
N PHE A 111 -14.35 2.29 -1.50
CA PHE A 111 -13.12 2.56 -0.78
C PHE A 111 -13.05 1.74 0.50
N THR A 112 -11.89 1.14 0.73
CA THR A 112 -11.60 0.31 1.90
C THR A 112 -10.32 0.73 2.61
N SER A 113 -10.00 0.09 3.74
CA SER A 113 -8.74 0.34 4.44
C SER A 113 -7.52 0.07 3.56
N ILE A 114 -7.66 -0.85 2.60
CA ILE A 114 -6.64 -1.18 1.59
C ILE A 114 -6.28 0.05 0.75
N ASP A 115 -7.24 0.92 0.43
CA ASP A 115 -6.98 2.15 -0.34
C ASP A 115 -6.24 3.19 0.49
N ILE A 116 -6.54 3.29 1.79
CA ILE A 116 -5.78 4.12 2.74
C ILE A 116 -4.34 3.60 2.86
N ILE A 117 -4.15 2.27 2.89
CA ILE A 117 -2.83 1.62 2.91
C ILE A 117 -2.02 1.97 1.66
N LYS A 118 -2.65 1.95 0.47
CA LYS A 118 -2.06 2.43 -0.80
C LYS A 118 -1.75 3.93 -0.74
N GLY A 119 -2.46 4.66 0.10
CA GLY A 119 -2.28 6.09 0.31
C GLY A 119 -3.27 6.98 -0.40
N ILE A 120 -4.38 6.41 -0.84
CA ILE A 120 -5.45 7.12 -1.51
C ILE A 120 -6.40 7.64 -0.43
N ILE A 121 -6.73 8.92 -0.50
CA ILE A 121 -7.63 9.58 0.45
C ILE A 121 -8.91 9.94 -0.30
N PRO A 122 -10.09 9.44 0.11
CA PRO A 122 -11.35 9.78 -0.52
C PRO A 122 -11.65 11.29 -0.46
N LEU A 123 -12.19 11.83 -1.56
CA LEU A 123 -12.58 13.25 -1.63
C LEU A 123 -13.64 13.60 -0.58
N SER A 124 -14.55 12.68 -0.26
CA SER A 124 -15.55 12.82 0.82
C SER A 124 -14.91 13.11 2.16
N LEU A 125 -13.77 12.47 2.47
CA LEU A 125 -13.04 12.73 3.72
C LEU A 125 -12.43 14.14 3.73
N CYS A 126 -11.85 14.57 2.60
CA CYS A 126 -11.36 15.94 2.44
C CYS A 126 -12.48 16.98 2.60
N LYS A 127 -13.65 16.74 2.00
CA LYS A 127 -14.84 17.60 2.12
C LYS A 127 -15.34 17.66 3.56
N PHE A 128 -15.36 16.52 4.27
CA PHE A 128 -15.78 16.44 5.67
C PHE A 128 -14.88 17.30 6.57
N ILE A 129 -13.56 17.12 6.50
CA ILE A 129 -12.59 17.88 7.32
C ILE A 129 -12.73 19.38 7.03
N ASN A 130 -12.79 19.75 5.75
CA ASN A 130 -12.97 21.15 5.37
C ASN A 130 -14.33 21.71 5.83
N GLY A 131 -15.38 20.90 5.87
CA GLY A 131 -16.69 21.27 6.39
C GLY A 131 -16.66 21.58 7.90
N LYS A 132 -15.94 20.76 8.68
CA LYS A 132 -15.77 20.95 10.13
C LYS A 132 -14.91 22.19 10.44
N LEU A 133 -13.79 22.36 9.74
CA LEU A 133 -12.83 23.43 10.06
C LEU A 133 -13.07 24.74 9.32
N LYS A 134 -13.81 24.72 8.21
CA LYS A 134 -14.00 25.84 7.28
C LYS A 134 -12.69 26.52 6.86
N ASN A 135 -11.61 25.74 6.82
CA ASN A 135 -10.26 26.22 6.53
C ASN A 135 -9.50 25.21 5.67
N TYR A 136 -9.34 25.55 4.40
CA TYR A 136 -8.73 24.66 3.42
C TYR A 136 -7.22 24.46 3.64
N LYS A 137 -6.52 25.48 4.16
CA LYS A 137 -5.09 25.38 4.47
C LYS A 137 -4.86 24.38 5.60
N LYS A 138 -5.62 24.50 6.69
CA LYS A 138 -5.59 23.53 7.81
C LYS A 138 -6.01 22.13 7.34
N THR A 139 -7.04 22.02 6.50
CA THR A 139 -7.45 20.73 5.94
C THR A 139 -6.32 20.03 5.19
N LYS A 140 -5.60 20.76 4.33
CA LYS A 140 -4.43 20.20 3.62
C LYS A 140 -3.33 19.74 4.58
N GLU A 141 -3.06 20.52 5.62
CA GLU A 141 -2.06 20.21 6.63
C GLU A 141 -2.41 18.92 7.40
N ILE A 142 -3.66 18.79 7.84
CA ILE A 142 -4.17 17.57 8.49
C ILE A 142 -4.03 16.36 7.58
N LEU A 143 -4.48 16.46 6.32
CA LEU A 143 -4.40 15.34 5.38
C LEU A 143 -2.95 14.93 5.09
N TYR A 144 -2.04 15.90 5.00
CA TYR A 144 -0.62 15.65 4.83
C TYR A 144 -0.02 14.93 6.04
N ASN A 145 -0.30 15.42 7.25
CA ASN A 145 0.19 14.86 8.50
C ASN A 145 -0.40 13.46 8.75
N PHE A 146 -1.71 13.29 8.58
CA PHE A 146 -2.39 12.00 8.57
C PHE A 146 -1.68 11.02 7.63
N ARG A 147 -1.52 11.37 6.35
CA ARG A 147 -0.86 10.50 5.36
C ARG A 147 0.57 10.14 5.79
N LYS A 148 1.31 11.06 6.41
CA LYS A 148 2.68 10.84 6.87
C LYS A 148 2.71 9.88 8.06
N ILE A 149 1.89 10.09 9.08
CA ILE A 149 1.87 9.30 10.31
C ILE A 149 1.31 7.90 10.02
N SER A 150 0.18 7.80 9.32
CA SER A 150 -0.42 6.51 8.93
C SER A 150 0.54 5.68 8.09
N PHE A 151 1.31 6.31 7.18
CA PHE A 151 2.31 5.58 6.41
C PHE A 151 3.41 4.96 7.27
N ASN A 152 3.79 5.58 8.39
CA ASN A 152 4.78 5.00 9.29
C ASN A 152 4.21 3.73 9.95
N LEU A 153 2.98 3.77 10.46
CA LEU A 153 2.32 2.58 11.02
C LEU A 153 2.22 1.44 10.01
N ILE A 154 1.73 1.74 8.80
CA ILE A 154 1.63 0.78 7.70
C ILE A 154 3.00 0.17 7.35
N ARG A 155 4.03 1.01 7.32
CA ARG A 155 5.40 0.58 7.03
C ARG A 155 5.95 -0.31 8.13
N ASP A 156 5.64 -0.04 9.39
CA ASP A 156 6.12 -0.82 10.52
C ASP A 156 5.43 -2.20 10.55
N PHE A 157 4.12 -2.25 10.32
CA PHE A 157 3.38 -3.50 10.09
C PHE A 157 3.99 -4.35 8.95
N TRP A 158 4.36 -3.70 7.84
CA TRP A 158 5.06 -4.37 6.73
C TRP A 158 6.46 -4.86 7.12
N ASN A 159 7.19 -4.08 7.93
CA ASN A 159 8.54 -4.44 8.36
C ASN A 159 8.52 -5.67 9.28
N GLU A 160 7.52 -5.82 10.16
CA GLU A 160 7.34 -7.02 10.99
C GLU A 160 7.22 -8.28 10.13
N ARG A 161 6.38 -8.24 9.10
CA ARG A 161 6.31 -9.33 8.11
C ARG A 161 7.66 -9.56 7.41
N CYS A 162 8.40 -8.49 7.10
CA CYS A 162 9.73 -8.62 6.48
C CYS A 162 10.74 -9.31 7.40
N SER A 163 10.66 -9.10 8.71
CA SER A 163 11.49 -9.80 9.69
C SER A 163 11.22 -11.30 9.67
N VAL A 164 9.95 -11.71 9.72
CA VAL A 164 9.56 -13.14 9.63
C VAL A 164 10.06 -13.77 8.32
N TYR A 165 9.86 -13.09 7.19
CA TYR A 165 10.41 -13.53 5.90
C TYR A 165 11.93 -13.70 5.93
N HIS A 166 12.65 -12.78 6.59
CA HIS A 166 14.09 -12.83 6.68
C HIS A 166 14.57 -14.01 7.52
N GLU A 167 13.95 -14.25 8.67
CA GLU A 167 14.25 -15.38 9.56
C GLU A 167 14.06 -16.72 8.86
N ILE A 168 12.94 -16.90 8.13
CA ILE A 168 12.70 -18.13 7.36
C ILE A 168 13.79 -18.32 6.31
N ASN A 169 14.21 -17.26 5.62
CA ASN A 169 15.26 -17.36 4.61
C ASN A 169 16.63 -17.71 5.22
N ILE A 170 16.96 -17.16 6.40
CA ILE A 170 18.17 -17.54 7.14
C ILE A 170 18.13 -19.03 7.49
N ALA A 171 17.00 -19.51 8.03
CA ALA A 171 16.82 -20.91 8.41
C ALA A 171 16.97 -21.87 7.21
N LEU A 172 16.64 -21.41 6.00
CA LEU A 172 16.76 -22.16 4.75
C LEU A 172 18.11 -21.95 4.03
N GLY A 173 19.05 -21.19 4.60
CA GLY A 173 20.33 -20.90 3.98
C GLY A 173 20.25 -20.02 2.71
N ILE A 174 19.14 -19.30 2.51
CA ILE A 174 18.93 -18.42 1.36
C ILE A 174 19.68 -17.10 1.61
N THR A 175 20.91 -17.03 1.11
CA THR A 175 21.74 -15.83 1.22
C THR A 175 21.49 -14.86 0.06
N LYS A 176 21.99 -13.62 0.18
CA LYS A 176 21.98 -12.64 -0.93
C LYS A 176 22.71 -13.15 -2.17
N ASN A 177 23.75 -13.96 -2.01
CA ASN A 177 24.49 -14.53 -3.15
C ASN A 177 23.66 -15.59 -3.86
N VAL A 178 22.97 -16.46 -3.11
CA VAL A 178 22.03 -17.44 -3.66
C VAL A 178 20.92 -16.73 -4.45
N LEU A 179 20.35 -15.66 -3.91
CA LEU A 179 19.32 -14.87 -4.62
C LEU A 179 19.87 -14.26 -5.92
N LYS A 180 21.08 -13.70 -5.90
CA LYS A 180 21.72 -13.13 -7.10
C LYS A 180 22.00 -14.19 -8.16
N GLU A 181 22.48 -15.36 -7.74
CA GLU A 181 22.75 -16.46 -8.63
C GLU A 181 21.48 -16.99 -9.29
N GLN A 182 20.34 -16.99 -8.59
CA GLN A 182 19.08 -17.51 -9.12
C GLN A 182 18.25 -16.46 -9.86
N TYR A 183 18.64 -15.19 -9.79
CA TYR A 183 17.89 -14.08 -10.40
C TYR A 183 17.73 -14.28 -11.92
N GLY A 184 16.47 -14.35 -12.37
CA GLY A 184 16.12 -14.45 -13.79
C GLY A 184 16.49 -15.77 -14.48
N LYS A 185 17.04 -16.76 -13.76
CA LYS A 185 17.42 -18.06 -14.33
C LYS A 185 16.19 -18.87 -14.77
N GLU A 186 15.15 -18.86 -13.95
CA GLU A 186 13.87 -19.52 -14.25
C GLU A 186 12.78 -18.44 -14.33
N LYS A 187 12.03 -18.44 -15.44
CA LYS A 187 10.92 -17.51 -15.61
C LYS A 187 9.72 -18.02 -14.83
N CYS A 188 9.13 -17.15 -14.03
CA CYS A 188 7.79 -17.40 -13.49
C CYS A 188 6.80 -17.45 -14.66
N ILE A 189 6.25 -18.63 -14.95
CA ILE A 189 5.19 -18.78 -15.95
C ILE A 189 3.90 -18.26 -15.31
N THR A 190 3.68 -16.95 -15.37
CA THR A 190 2.39 -16.39 -15.02
C THR A 190 1.42 -16.69 -16.15
N THR A 191 0.51 -17.65 -15.96
CA THR A 191 -0.68 -17.86 -16.80
C THR A 191 -1.72 -16.74 -16.66
N LYS A 192 -1.29 -15.53 -16.24
CA LYS A 192 -2.17 -14.37 -16.19
C LYS A 192 -2.64 -14.09 -17.61
N LYS A 193 -3.90 -14.46 -17.89
CA LYS A 193 -4.66 -13.78 -18.94
C LYS A 193 -4.46 -12.28 -18.71
N PRO A 194 -4.24 -11.49 -19.76
CA PRO A 194 -4.21 -10.04 -19.61
C PRO A 194 -5.46 -9.61 -18.84
N PRO A 195 -5.34 -8.64 -17.92
CA PRO A 195 -6.45 -8.22 -17.09
C PRO A 195 -7.63 -7.88 -18.02
N THR A 196 -8.75 -8.57 -17.86
CA THR A 196 -10.00 -8.23 -18.54
C THR A 196 -10.66 -7.00 -17.92
N ASP A 197 -10.06 -6.46 -16.85
CA ASP A 197 -10.51 -5.26 -16.17
C ASP A 197 -10.27 -4.02 -17.01
N LYS A 198 -11.38 -3.48 -17.53
CA LYS A 198 -11.43 -2.20 -18.25
C LYS A 198 -10.90 -1.01 -17.44
N LYS A 199 -10.67 -1.15 -16.12
CA LYS A 199 -10.18 -0.09 -15.22
C LYS A 199 -8.75 0.36 -15.51
N TYR A 200 -7.92 -0.48 -16.14
CA TYR A 200 -6.48 -0.23 -16.29
C TYR A 200 -5.96 -0.18 -17.73
N ASN A 201 -6.84 -0.30 -18.72
CA ASN A 201 -6.47 -0.26 -20.14
C ASN A 201 -5.70 1.03 -20.52
N ASP A 202 -5.90 2.12 -19.77
CA ASP A 202 -5.23 3.40 -20.04
C ASP A 202 -4.01 3.67 -19.15
N THR A 203 -3.46 2.68 -18.43
CA THR A 203 -2.30 2.87 -17.52
C THR A 203 -1.01 2.27 -18.03
N GLU A 204 -1.01 1.77 -19.25
CA GLU A 204 0.11 1.04 -19.84
C GLU A 204 1.38 1.89 -19.99
N GLY A 205 1.25 3.20 -20.24
CA GLY A 205 2.39 4.12 -20.25
C GLY A 205 2.98 4.37 -18.85
N LEU A 206 2.15 4.35 -17.80
CA LEU A 206 2.61 4.39 -16.41
C LEU A 206 3.36 3.11 -16.05
N VAL A 207 2.81 1.95 -16.43
CA VAL A 207 3.45 0.65 -16.22
C VAL A 207 4.79 0.58 -16.95
N ASN A 208 4.86 1.08 -18.19
CA ASN A 208 6.08 1.12 -18.99
C ASN A 208 7.15 2.02 -18.37
N TYR A 209 6.77 3.23 -17.92
CA TYR A 209 7.69 4.11 -17.20
C TYR A 209 8.24 3.48 -15.92
N ILE A 210 7.37 2.86 -15.12
CA ILE A 210 7.77 2.26 -13.85
C ILE A 210 8.70 1.06 -14.06
N ARG A 211 8.41 0.20 -15.04
CA ARG A 211 9.13 -1.07 -15.24
C ARG A 211 10.37 -0.94 -16.11
N TYR A 212 10.35 -0.04 -17.10
CA TYR A 212 11.36 0.03 -18.15
C TYR A 212 11.96 1.44 -18.31
N GLY A 213 11.51 2.43 -17.53
CA GLY A 213 12.04 3.80 -17.55
C GLY A 213 11.67 4.61 -18.80
N GLY A 214 10.73 4.12 -19.63
CA GLY A 214 10.26 4.83 -20.83
C GLY A 214 9.36 6.02 -20.49
N LYS A 215 9.34 7.10 -21.28
CA LYS A 215 8.49 8.27 -20.98
C LYS A 215 7.00 7.91 -21.09
N ILE A 216 6.23 8.28 -20.07
CA ILE A 216 4.79 7.94 -19.94
C ILE A 216 4.00 8.34 -21.21
N ILE A 217 4.25 9.55 -21.74
CA ILE A 217 3.50 10.12 -22.86
C ILE A 217 3.86 9.46 -24.19
N ASP A 218 5.10 9.02 -24.36
CA ASP A 218 5.57 8.41 -25.62
C ASP A 218 4.86 7.09 -25.92
N TYR A 219 4.43 6.37 -24.87
CA TYR A 219 3.66 5.14 -25.03
C TYR A 219 2.34 5.37 -25.77
N TYR A 220 1.61 6.43 -25.43
CA TYR A 220 0.30 6.73 -26.01
C TYR A 220 0.40 7.43 -27.37
N ASN A 221 1.54 8.06 -27.67
CA ASN A 221 1.79 8.66 -28.99
C ASN A 221 2.06 7.63 -30.08
N CYS A 222 2.43 6.39 -29.72
CA CYS A 222 2.65 5.29 -30.67
C CYS A 222 1.35 4.54 -31.04
N CYS A 223 0.22 4.87 -30.42
CA CYS A 223 -1.06 4.17 -30.57
C CYS A 223 -2.17 5.01 -31.20
N VAL A 224 -1.82 6.09 -31.91
CA VAL A 224 -2.75 6.79 -32.81
C VAL A 224 -2.49 6.27 -34.23
N PRO A 225 -3.50 5.78 -34.96
CA PRO A 225 -3.35 5.42 -36.37
C PRO A 225 -2.94 6.62 -37.25
#